data_AF-V4IZH6-F1
#
_entry.id   AF-V4IZH6-F1
#
_cell.length_a   1.000
_cell.length_b   1.000
_cell.length_c   1.000
_cell.angle_alpha   90.00
_cell.angle_beta   90.00
_cell.angle_gamma   90.00
#
_symmetry.space_group_name_H-M   'P 1'
#
loop_
_entity.id
_entity.type
_entity.pdbx_description
1 polymer ?
#
loop_
_entity_poly.entity_id
_entity_poly.type
_entity_poly.pdbx_seq_one_letter_code
_entity_poly.pdbx_strand_id
1 'polypeptide(L)'
;MTDIAPHITAFLRQRLGVERAASPHTCDTYAYAFQLLFAFASQKLGIPPSALQVEHIDAPLVLAFLEHLQSDRGFPMTQSRTQLYCI
;
A
#
# COMPACT_ATOMS: atom_id res chain seq x y z
N MET A 1 -3.32 18.49 4.95
CA MET A 1 -2.01 18.20 4.37
C MET A 1 -1.15 17.63 5.46
N THR A 2 -1.30 16.32 5.68
CA THR A 2 -0.65 15.59 6.77
C THR A 2 0.46 14.77 6.17
N ASP A 3 1.71 15.12 6.46
CA ASP A 3 2.85 14.38 5.93
C ASP A 3 2.83 12.93 6.41
N ILE A 4 2.88 12.00 5.45
CA ILE A 4 2.79 10.57 5.75
C ILE A 4 4.11 10.00 6.30
N ALA A 5 5.24 10.60 5.95
CA ALA A 5 6.58 10.18 6.34
C ALA A 5 6.77 10.02 7.87
N PRO A 6 6.44 11.02 8.72
CA PRO A 6 6.57 10.87 10.17
C PRO A 6 5.65 9.78 10.74
N HIS A 7 4.44 9.63 10.19
CA HIS A 7 3.45 8.64 10.64
C HIS A 7 3.92 7.20 10.37
N ILE A 8 4.43 6.94 9.16
CA ILE A 8 4.95 5.63 8.77
C ILE A 8 6.21 5.30 9.58
N THR A 9 7.09 6.30 9.79
CA THR A 9 8.31 6.12 10.58
C THR A 9 7.98 5.74 12.02
N ALA A 10 7.00 6.40 12.64
CA ALA A 10 6.53 6.06 13.97
C ALA A 10 5.88 4.67 14.01
N PHE A 11 5.06 4.32 13.02
CA PHE A 11 4.45 2.99 12.93
C PHE A 11 5.49 1.87 12.83
N LEU A 12 6.48 1.99 11.95
CA LEU A 12 7.51 0.97 11.76
C LEU A 12 8.42 0.85 12.98
N ARG A 13 8.87 1.98 13.55
CA ARG A 13 9.83 1.98 14.68
C ARG A 13 9.18 1.68 16.02
N GLN A 14 8.08 2.36 16.35
CA GLN A 14 7.45 2.20 17.65
C GLN A 14 6.43 1.08 17.64
N ARG A 15 5.44 1.13 16.74
CA ARG A 15 4.34 0.18 16.78
C ARG A 15 4.77 -1.24 16.40
N LEU A 16 5.51 -1.38 15.31
CA LEU A 16 5.96 -2.68 14.84
C LEU A 16 7.11 -3.22 15.69
N GLY A 17 8.11 -2.37 15.95
CA GLY A 17 9.32 -2.76 16.69
C GLY A 17 9.10 -2.93 18.20
N VAL A 18 8.37 -2.02 18.85
CA VAL A 18 8.22 -2.00 20.32
C VAL A 18 6.91 -2.66 20.75
N GLU A 19 5.76 -2.24 20.21
CA GLU A 19 4.46 -2.73 20.69
C GLU A 19 4.17 -4.16 20.22
N ARG A 20 4.55 -4.51 18.99
CA ARG A 20 4.33 -5.86 18.44
C ARG A 20 5.53 -6.79 18.59
N ALA A 21 6.66 -6.30 19.10
CA ALA A 21 7.93 -7.04 19.20
C ALA A 21 8.26 -7.82 17.92
N ALA A 22 7.97 -7.21 16.75
CA ALA A 22 8.15 -7.87 15.47
C ALA A 22 9.64 -8.11 15.22
N SER A 23 9.97 -9.27 14.63
CA SER A 23 11.35 -9.56 14.26
C SER A 23 11.87 -8.54 13.24
N PRO A 24 13.19 -8.30 13.16
CA PRO A 24 13.78 -7.41 12.14
C PRO A 24 13.33 -7.76 10.72
N HIS A 25 13.27 -9.07 10.37
CA HIS A 25 12.75 -9.52 9.09
C HIS A 25 11.29 -9.18 8.84
N THR A 26 10.47 -9.19 9.88
CA THR A 26 9.08 -8.74 9.78
C THR A 26 9.05 -7.23 9.53
N CYS A 27 9.83 -6.44 10.28
CA CYS A 27 9.95 -5.00 10.05
C CYS A 27 10.38 -4.67 8.61
N ASP A 28 11.39 -5.38 8.09
CA ASP A 28 11.88 -5.22 6.71
C ASP A 28 10.79 -5.56 5.69
N THR A 29 10.03 -6.63 5.92
CA THR A 29 8.92 -7.03 5.04
C THR A 29 7.84 -5.94 4.98
N TYR A 30 7.49 -5.36 6.12
CA TYR A 30 6.51 -4.27 6.17
C TYR A 30 7.08 -2.99 5.54
N ALA A 31 8.34 -2.65 5.80
CA ALA A 31 9.00 -1.50 5.17
C ALA A 31 9.02 -1.64 3.64
N TYR A 32 9.35 -2.83 3.14
CA TYR A 32 9.33 -3.15 1.71
C TYR A 32 7.92 -3.02 1.10
N ALA A 33 6.89 -3.50 1.79
CA ALA A 33 5.50 -3.34 1.35
C ALA A 33 5.09 -1.86 1.24
N PHE A 34 5.48 -1.02 2.21
CA PHE A 34 5.24 0.43 2.15
C PHE A 34 6.03 1.10 1.02
N GLN A 35 7.27 0.68 0.76
CA GLN A 35 8.06 1.18 -0.37
C GLN A 35 7.35 0.90 -1.71
N LEU A 36 6.82 -0.31 -1.91
CA LEU A 36 6.04 -0.66 -3.10
C LEU A 36 4.78 0.21 -3.22
N LEU A 37 4.06 0.41 -2.13
CA LEU A 37 2.86 1.27 -2.10
C LEU A 37 3.20 2.71 -2.50
N PHE A 38 4.26 3.30 -1.95
CA PHE A 38 4.66 4.67 -2.27
C PHE A 38 5.19 4.82 -3.69
N ALA A 39 5.93 3.83 -4.20
CA ALA A 39 6.35 3.82 -5.59
C ALA A 39 5.15 3.77 -6.54
N PHE A 40 4.15 2.93 -6.24
CA PHE A 40 2.91 2.85 -7.00
C PHE A 40 2.10 4.15 -6.93
N ALA A 41 1.93 4.72 -5.73
CA ALA A 41 1.21 5.97 -5.53
C ALA A 41 1.90 7.13 -6.26
N SER A 42 3.23 7.19 -6.20
CA SER A 42 4.03 8.18 -6.91
C SER A 42 3.85 8.08 -8.43
N GLN A 43 3.85 6.87 -8.99
CA GLN A 43 3.58 6.66 -10.42
C GLN A 43 2.15 7.04 -10.81
N LYS A 44 1.15 6.71 -9.98
CA LYS A 44 -0.26 7.00 -10.25
C LYS A 44 -0.61 8.48 -10.15
N LEU A 45 -0.06 9.18 -9.16
CA LEU A 45 -0.35 10.58 -8.88
C LEU A 45 0.61 11.54 -9.59
N GLY A 46 1.77 11.05 -10.06
CA GLY A 46 2.82 11.89 -10.66
C GLY A 46 3.57 12.77 -9.67
N ILE A 47 3.50 12.44 -8.37
CA ILE A 47 4.07 13.22 -7.27
C ILE A 47 5.25 12.44 -6.68
N PRO A 48 6.37 13.08 -6.28
CA PRO A 48 7.46 12.37 -5.63
C PRO A 48 7.00 11.75 -4.30
N PRO A 49 7.55 10.58 -3.90
CA PRO A 49 7.14 9.89 -2.67
C PRO A 49 7.35 10.74 -1.41
N SER A 50 8.27 11.70 -1.44
CA SER A 50 8.51 12.66 -0.35
C SER A 50 7.41 13.71 -0.18
N ALA A 51 6.58 13.95 -1.21
CA ALA A 51 5.44 14.86 -1.15
C ALA A 51 4.10 14.11 -1.04
N LEU A 52 4.13 12.78 -0.80
CA LEU A 52 2.92 12.03 -0.47
C LEU A 52 2.39 12.46 0.89
N GLN A 53 1.08 12.52 0.97
CA GLN A 53 0.36 12.89 2.17
C GLN A 53 -0.62 11.79 2.51
N VAL A 54 -1.06 11.73 3.77
CA VAL A 54 -2.02 10.72 4.23
C VAL A 54 -3.32 10.79 3.40
N GLU A 55 -3.72 11.99 3.02
CA GLU A 55 -4.91 12.26 2.21
C GLU A 55 -4.82 11.72 0.77
N HIS A 56 -3.64 11.33 0.29
CA HIS A 56 -3.48 10.70 -1.03
C HIS A 56 -3.63 9.16 -0.97
N ILE A 57 -3.59 8.57 0.23
CA ILE A 57 -3.75 7.13 0.42
C ILE A 57 -5.23 6.83 0.69
N ASP A 58 -6.02 6.83 -0.39
CA ASP A 58 -7.44 6.51 -0.33
C ASP A 58 -7.73 5.05 -0.71
N ALA A 59 -8.91 4.55 -0.33
CA ALA A 59 -9.36 3.20 -0.65
C ALA A 59 -9.23 2.82 -2.16
N PRO A 60 -9.56 3.70 -3.14
CA PRO A 60 -9.38 3.38 -4.56
C PRO A 60 -7.91 3.18 -4.94
N LEU A 61 -6.99 3.95 -4.35
CA LEU A 61 -5.56 3.82 -4.62
C LEU A 61 -5.01 2.51 -4.03
N VAL A 62 -5.46 2.14 -2.82
CA VAL A 62 -5.09 0.87 -2.20
C VAL A 62 -5.65 -0.32 -2.99
N LEU A 63 -6.89 -0.24 -3.49
CA LEU A 63 -7.46 -1.28 -4.34
C LEU A 63 -6.67 -1.44 -5.65
N ALA A 64 -6.36 -0.33 -6.32
CA ALA A 64 -5.54 -0.35 -7.53
C ALA A 64 -4.13 -0.91 -7.29
N PHE A 65 -3.54 -0.66 -6.12
CA PHE A 65 -2.27 -1.26 -5.71
C PHE A 65 -2.39 -2.78 -5.53
N LEU A 66 -3.45 -3.26 -4.90
CA LEU A 66 -3.69 -4.70 -4.72
C LEU A 66 -3.90 -5.40 -6.08
N GLU A 67 -4.67 -4.80 -6.98
CA GLU A 67 -4.82 -5.29 -8.36
C GLU A 67 -3.48 -5.35 -9.10
N HIS A 68 -2.63 -4.34 -8.92
CA HIS A 68 -1.29 -4.32 -9.49
C HIS A 68 -0.41 -5.45 -8.94
N LEU A 69 -0.41 -5.67 -7.62
CA LEU A 69 0.35 -6.78 -6.99
C LEU A 69 -0.12 -8.16 -7.48
N GLN A 70 -1.42 -8.31 -7.76
CA GLN A 70 -1.97 -9.58 -8.24
C GLN A 70 -1.63 -9.81 -9.72
N SER A 71 -1.68 -8.75 -10.52
CA SER A 71 -1.29 -8.76 -11.94
C SER A 71 0.19 -9.09 -12.12
N ASP A 72 1.06 -8.52 -11.27
CA ASP A 72 2.50 -8.77 -11.28
C ASP A 72 2.85 -10.23 -10.92
N ARG A 73 2.02 -10.88 -10.09
CA ARG A 73 2.17 -12.29 -9.70
C ARG A 73 1.55 -13.30 -10.68
N GLY A 74 1.07 -12.85 -11.85
CA GLY A 74 0.64 -13.74 -12.94
C GLY A 74 -0.70 -14.44 -12.75
N PHE A 75 -1.50 -14.05 -11.74
CA PHE A 75 -2.89 -14.48 -11.63
C PHE A 75 -3.78 -13.25 -11.85
N PRO A 76 -4.24 -12.98 -13.08
CA PRO A 76 -5.23 -11.93 -13.26
C PRO A 76 -6.40 -12.24 -12.35
N MET A 77 -6.79 -11.28 -11.51
CA MET A 77 -8.09 -11.31 -10.86
C MET A 77 -9.11 -11.44 -11.97
N THR A 78 -9.63 -12.65 -12.16
CA THR A 78 -10.83 -12.82 -12.97
C THR A 78 -11.88 -11.98 -12.27
N GLN A 79 -12.20 -10.85 -12.88
CA GLN A 79 -13.22 -9.95 -12.41
C GLN A 79 -14.54 -10.68 -12.64
N SER A 80 -14.91 -11.58 -11.72
CA SER A 80 -16.28 -12.07 -11.61
C SER A 80 -17.14 -10.94 -11.04
N ARG A 81 -17.31 -9.91 -11.87
CA ARG A 81 -18.53 -9.12 -11.94
C ARG A 81 -19.61 -10.11 -12.37
N THR A 82 -20.24 -10.75 -11.40
CA THR A 82 -21.50 -11.43 -11.62
C THR A 82 -22.51 -10.37 -12.05
N GLN A 83 -22.59 -10.17 -13.37
CA GLN A 83 -23.82 -9.86 -14.06
C GLN A 83 -24.89 -10.84 -13.54
N LEU A 84 -25.65 -10.43 -12.54
CA LEU A 84 -26.97 -10.99 -12.24
C LEU A 84 -27.99 -10.07 -12.91
N TYR A 85 -27.92 -10.03 -14.24
CA TYR A 85 -29.02 -9.72 -15.14
C TYR A 85 -29.06 -10.89 -16.13
N CYS A 86 -30.21 -11.54 -16.25
CA CYS A 86 -30.44 -12.90 -16.81
C CYS A 86 -29.94 -13.99 -15.86
N ILE A 87 -30.78 -14.71 -15.13
CA ILE A 87 -31.93 -15.54 -15.54
C ILE A 87 -33.05 -15.44 -14.50
#